data_AF-A0A7C4Y891-F1
#
_entry.id   AF-A0A7C4Y891-F1
#
_cell.length_a   1.000
_cell.length_b   1.000
_cell.length_c   1.000
_cell.angle_alpha   90.00
_cell.angle_beta   90.00
_cell.angle_gamma   90.00
#
_symmetry.space_group_name_H-M   'P 1'
#
loop_
_entity.id
_entity.type
_entity.pdbx_description
1 polymer ?
#
loop_
_entity_poly.entity_id
_entity_poly.type
_entity_poly.pdbx_seq_one_letter_code
_entity_poly.pdbx_strand_id
1 'polypeptide(L)' 'MTRNNIICFLLLIAFQMANETALAQGAKVEVLTSGTNTSLRGLSVVNDNVIWVSGSKGTVGRSSNGGKTWKWMIVKGFE' A
#
# COMPACT_ATOMS: atom_id res chain seq x y z
N MET A 1 13.68 45.43 21.03
CA MET A 1 12.65 44.41 20.76
C MET A 1 12.10 43.94 22.11
N THR A 2 10.82 44.19 22.41
CA THR A 2 10.27 43.91 23.76
C THR A 2 9.95 42.41 23.90
N ARG A 3 9.95 41.90 25.14
CA ARG A 3 9.63 40.49 25.47
C ARG A 3 8.33 39.99 24.83
N ASN A 4 7.34 40.88 24.71
CA ASN A 4 6.05 40.56 24.09
C ASN A 4 6.16 40.33 22.57
N ASN A 5 7.06 41.02 21.87
CA ASN A 5 7.24 40.83 20.43
C ASN A 5 7.86 39.45 20.12
N ILE A 6 8.71 38.93 21.01
CA ILE A 6 9.32 37.60 20.88
C ILE A 6 8.27 36.50 21.11
N ILE A 7 7.41 36.66 22.12
CA ILE A 7 6.33 35.72 22.42
C ILE A 7 5.34 35.63 21.26
N CYS A 8 4.93 36.76 20.69
CA CYS A 8 4.04 36.78 19.52
C CYS A 8 4.67 36.09 18.31
N PHE A 9 5.98 36.25 18.10
CA PHE A 9 6.68 35.61 16.98
C PHE A 9 6.76 34.09 17.14
N LEU A 10 7.02 33.61 18.36
CA LEU A 10 7.03 32.17 18.66
C LEU A 10 5.66 31.52 18.51
N LEU A 11 4.59 32.22 18.93
CA LEU A 11 3.21 31.77 18.74
C LEU A 11 2.82 31.70 17.26
N LEU A 12 3.29 32.66 16.45
CA LEU A 12 3.04 32.69 15.01
C LEU A 12 3.71 31.51 14.29
N ILE A 13 4.94 31.18 14.67
CA ILE A 13 5.69 30.03 14.12
C ILE A 13 5.00 28.71 14.51
N ALA A 14 4.61 28.55 15.78
CA ALA A 14 3.90 27.35 16.24
C ALA A 14 2.56 27.15 15.51
N PHE A 15 1.83 28.24 15.23
CA PHE A 15 0.58 28.19 14.46
C PHE A 15 0.80 27.78 13.00
N GLN A 16 1.89 28.22 12.36
CA GLN A 16 2.23 27.81 11.00
C GLN A 16 2.58 26.32 10.91
N MET A 17 3.34 25.80 11.86
CA MET A 17 3.75 24.38 11.90
C MET A 17 2.56 23.42 12.12
N ALA A 18 1.50 23.86 12.77
CA ALA A 18 0.30 23.06 13.00
C ALA A 18 -0.58 22.88 11.74
N ASN A 19 -0.38 23.70 10.70
CA ASN A 19 -1.16 23.60 9.45
C ASN A 19 -0.66 22.49 8.52
N GLU A 20 0.56 21.97 8.72
CA GLU A 20 1.15 20.95 7.83
C GLU A 20 0.79 19.51 8.22
N THR A 21 0.24 19.28 9.42
CA THR A 21 -0.16 17.94 9.89
C THR A 21 -1.56 17.51 9.43
N ALA A 22 -2.28 18.34 8.67
CA ALA A 22 -3.70 18.14 8.37
C ALA A 22 -3.99 17.59 6.95
N LEU A 23 -2.98 17.42 6.10
CA LEU A 23 -3.16 16.67 4.85
C LEU A 23 -2.92 15.19 5.15
N ALA A 24 -4.01 14.48 5.43
CA ALA A 24 -4.05 13.04 5.61
C ALA A 24 -3.06 12.33 4.67
N GLN A 25 -2.21 11.47 5.25
CA GLN A 25 -1.31 10.58 4.52
C GLN A 25 -2.14 9.80 3.48
N GLY A 26 -2.09 10.23 2.23
CA GLY A 26 -2.86 9.60 1.16
C GLY A 26 -2.45 8.14 1.00
N ALA A 27 -3.43 7.27 0.72
CA ALA A 27 -3.13 5.88 0.39
C ALA A 27 -2.20 5.85 -0.82
N LYS A 28 -0.95 5.40 -0.61
CA LYS A 28 0.03 5.26 -1.67
C LYS A 28 -0.17 3.89 -2.33
N VAL A 29 -0.47 3.89 -3.62
CA VAL A 29 -0.46 2.67 -4.43
C VAL A 29 0.97 2.38 -4.84
N GLU A 30 1.46 1.20 -4.50
CA GLU A 30 2.79 0.71 -4.90
C GLU A 30 2.65 -0.56 -5.73
N VAL A 31 3.39 -0.62 -6.84
CA VAL A 31 3.47 -1.85 -7.65
C VAL A 31 4.50 -2.77 -6.99
N LEU A 32 4.02 -3.82 -6.32
CA LEU A 32 4.89 -4.80 -5.66
C LEU A 32 5.43 -5.87 -6.63
N THR A 33 4.64 -6.23 -7.64
CA THR A 33 4.99 -7.25 -8.62
C THR A 33 4.33 -6.97 -9.95
N SER A 34 4.94 -7.44 -11.04
CA SER A 34 4.43 -7.34 -12.41
C SER A 34 4.86 -8.57 -13.23
N GLY A 35 4.27 -8.76 -14.40
CA GLY A 35 4.76 -9.75 -15.38
C GLY A 35 4.05 -11.10 -15.42
N THR A 36 2.99 -11.33 -14.63
CA THR A 36 2.13 -12.51 -14.84
C THR A 36 1.22 -12.29 -16.04
N ASN A 37 1.50 -12.97 -17.16
CA ASN A 37 0.68 -12.91 -18.39
C ASN A 37 -0.61 -13.75 -18.25
N THR A 38 -1.40 -13.43 -17.24
CA THR A 38 -2.73 -14.01 -17.01
C THR A 38 -3.69 -12.94 -16.55
N SER A 39 -4.96 -13.06 -16.94
CA SER A 39 -6.02 -12.21 -16.41
C SER A 39 -6.42 -12.77 -15.06
N LEU A 40 -6.05 -12.08 -13.98
CA LEU A 40 -6.48 -12.39 -12.62
C LEU A 40 -7.93 -11.94 -12.43
N ARG A 41 -8.75 -12.82 -11.86
CA ARG A 41 -10.21 -12.64 -11.71
C ARG A 41 -10.69 -12.92 -10.29
N GLY A 42 -9.89 -13.62 -9.48
CA GLY A 42 -10.15 -13.86 -8.07
C GLY A 42 -9.00 -13.37 -7.19
N LEU A 43 -9.34 -12.84 -6.02
CA LEU A 43 -8.42 -12.39 -4.97
C LEU A 43 -8.99 -12.75 -3.60
N SER A 44 -8.18 -13.34 -2.73
CA SER A 44 -8.51 -13.59 -1.34
C SER A 44 -7.31 -13.25 -0.45
N VAL A 45 -7.50 -12.34 0.49
CA VAL A 45 -6.49 -11.94 1.48
C VAL A 45 -6.83 -12.62 2.79
N VAL A 46 -6.02 -13.60 3.19
CA VAL A 46 -6.26 -14.39 4.42
C VAL A 46 -5.78 -13.61 5.65
N ASN A 47 -4.64 -12.95 5.52
CA ASN A 47 -4.06 -12.03 6.51
C ASN A 47 -3.01 -11.13 5.82
N ASP A 48 -2.33 -10.28 6.59
CA ASP A 48 -1.31 -9.33 6.10
C ASP A 48 -0.20 -9.97 5.27
N ASN A 49 0.05 -11.27 5.44
CA ASN A 49 1.12 -11.97 4.74
C ASN A 49 0.58 -12.88 3.64
N VAL A 50 -0.55 -13.56 3.85
CA VAL A 50 -1.03 -14.63 2.98
C VAL A 50 -2.13 -14.13 2.03
N ILE A 51 -1.84 -14.22 0.73
CA ILE A 51 -2.73 -13.77 -0.34
C ILE A 51 -2.84 -14.87 -1.40
N TRP A 52 -4.04 -15.12 -1.89
CA TRP A 52 -4.32 -16.00 -3.01
C TRP A 52 -4.95 -15.23 -4.17
N VAL A 53 -4.56 -15.58 -5.39
CA VAL A 53 -5.19 -15.11 -6.63
C VAL A 53 -5.47 -16.27 -7.56
N SER A 54 -6.49 -16.11 -8.39
CA SER A 54 -6.81 -17.04 -9.48
C SER A 54 -7.09 -16.28 -10.78
N GLY A 55 -6.79 -16.90 -11.91
CA GLY A 55 -6.92 -16.28 -13.22
C GLY A 55 -7.19 -17.28 -14.34
N SER A 56 -7.10 -16.78 -15.56
CA SER A 56 -7.26 -17.58 -16.78
C SER A 56 -6.30 -18.78 -16.83
N LYS A 57 -6.68 -19.82 -17.59
CA LYS A 57 -5.87 -21.04 -17.80
C LYS A 57 -5.44 -21.71 -16.50
N GLY A 58 -6.39 -21.84 -15.56
CA GLY A 58 -6.15 -22.49 -14.27
C GLY A 58 -5.04 -21.86 -13.43
N THR A 59 -4.63 -20.61 -13.70
CA THR A 59 -3.49 -19.99 -13.02
C THR A 59 -3.88 -19.63 -11.59
N VAL A 60 -3.10 -20.11 -10.62
CA VAL A 60 -3.25 -19.81 -9.21
C VAL A 60 -1.93 -19.29 -8.66
N GLY A 61 -2.01 -18.20 -7.90
CA GLY A 61 -0.86 -17.59 -7.23
C GLY A 61 -1.07 -17.53 -5.72
N ARG A 62 0.01 -17.79 -4.97
CA ARG A 62 0.04 -17.56 -3.52
C ARG A 62 1.23 -16.70 -3.12
N SER A 63 0.97 -15.66 -2.34
CA SER A 63 2.00 -14.93 -1.58
C SER A 63 1.92 -15.29 -0.10
N SER A 64 3.06 -15.23 0.58
CA SER A 64 3.17 -15.40 2.04
C SER A 64 3.97 -14.27 2.69
N ASN A 65 4.11 -13.13 2.01
CA ASN A 65 4.83 -11.94 2.47
C ASN A 65 4.19 -10.63 1.97
N GLY A 66 2.85 -10.60 1.91
CA GLY A 66 2.09 -9.39 1.60
C GLY A 66 2.14 -8.99 0.12
N GLY A 67 2.31 -9.96 -0.78
CA GLY A 67 2.30 -9.72 -2.23
C GLY A 67 3.67 -9.34 -2.82
N LYS A 68 4.74 -9.32 -2.02
CA LYS A 68 6.10 -9.03 -2.49
C LYS A 68 6.65 -10.13 -3.39
N THR A 69 6.40 -11.40 -3.05
CA THR A 69 6.76 -12.54 -3.91
C THR A 69 5.62 -13.54 -4.01
N TRP A 70 5.61 -14.31 -5.11
CA TRP A 70 4.52 -15.20 -5.48
C TRP A 70 5.04 -16.58 -5.87
N LYS A 71 4.32 -17.62 -5.44
CA LYS A 71 4.42 -18.97 -5.97
C LYS A 71 3.26 -19.21 -6.91
N TRP A 72 3.56 -19.51 -8.16
CA TRP A 72 2.57 -19.74 -9.21
C TRP A 72 2.43 -21.23 -9.50
N MET A 73 1.21 -21.65 -9.82
CA MET A 73 0.89 -22.99 -10.31
C MET A 73 -0.26 -22.94 -11.29
N ILE A 74 -0.35 -23.95 -12.15
CA ILE A 74 -1.51 -24.22 -12.98
C ILE A 74 -2.27 -25.39 -12.35
N VAL A 75 -3.59 -25.25 -12.17
CA VAL A 75 -4.44 -26.35 -11.74
C VAL A 75 -4.47 -27.40 -12.84
N LYS A 76 -4.13 -28.64 -12.48
CA LYS A 76 -4.09 -29.77 -13.41
C LYS A 76 -5.43 -29.93 -14.15
N GLY A 77 -5.38 -30.04 -15.47
CA GLY A 77 -6.56 -30.18 -16.33
C GLY A 77 -7.21 -28.86 -16.73
N PHE A 78 -6.60 -27.72 -16.40
CA PHE A 78 -7.06 -26.37 -16.76
C PHE A 78 -5.96 -25.56 -17.47
N GLU A 79 -5.01 -26.23 -18.13
CA GLU A 79 -3.88 -25.61 -18.83
C GLU A 79 -4.28 -24.69 -20.01
#